data_AF-A0A1F5KDD0-F1
#
_entry.id   AF-A0A1F5KDD0-F1
#
_cell.length_a   1.000
_cell.length_b   1.000
_cell.length_c   1.000
_cell.angle_alpha   90.00
_cell.angle_beta   90.00
_cell.angle_gamma   90.00
#
_symmetry.space_group_name_H-M   'P 1'
#
loop_
_entity.id
_entity.type
_entity.pdbx_description
1 polymer ?
#
loop_
_entity_poly.entity_id
_entity_poly.type
_entity_poly.pdbx_seq_one_letter_code
_entity_poly.pdbx_strand_id
1 'polypeptide(L)'
;MVIKKLVWDEWNIAHTARHNVEQSEVEEACNSKNLFTKGRSGSYKLIGQSVSGRYLTIILSPRLGGYFYPMTARDADFKEKRRFKNEKN
;
A
#
# COMPACT_ATOMS: atom_id res chain seq x y z
N MET A 1 5.26 -11.83 2.91
CA MET A 1 6.08 -10.66 3.31
C MET A 1 5.46 -10.08 4.56
N VAL A 2 6.25 -9.63 5.53
CA VAL A 2 5.74 -8.97 6.75
C VAL A 2 6.28 -7.54 6.77
N ILE A 3 5.38 -6.55 6.80
CA ILE A 3 5.73 -5.14 6.97
C ILE A 3 5.82 -4.90 8.48
N LYS A 4 7.00 -4.52 8.99
CA LYS A 4 7.14 -4.21 10.42
C LYS A 4 6.73 -2.78 10.75
N LYS A 5 7.04 -1.84 9.85
CA LYS A 5 6.77 -0.41 10.05
C LYS A 5 6.74 0.32 8.71
N LEU A 6 5.87 1.33 8.61
CA LEU A 6 5.90 2.33 7.56
C LEU A 6 6.68 3.56 8.04
N VAL A 7 7.54 4.08 7.17
CA VAL A 7 8.34 5.28 7.40
C VAL A 7 7.65 6.44 6.73
N TRP A 8 7.12 7.36 7.53
CA TRP A 8 6.39 8.54 7.08
C TRP A 8 7.24 9.79 7.27
N ASP A 9 7.16 10.70 6.30
CA ASP A 9 7.70 12.05 6.35
C ASP A 9 6.67 13.04 5.76
N GLU A 10 6.93 14.33 5.84
CA GLU A 10 6.00 15.35 5.35
C GLU A 10 5.72 15.19 3.84
N TRP A 11 6.71 14.74 3.08
CA TRP A 11 6.58 14.60 1.62
C TRP A 11 5.63 13.47 1.25
N ASN A 12 5.78 12.27 1.82
CA ASN A 12 4.92 11.15 1.45
C ASN A 12 3.52 11.23 2.04
N ILE A 13 3.36 11.88 3.19
CA ILE A 13 2.06 12.25 3.74
C ILE A 13 1.34 13.18 2.76
N ALA A 14 1.98 14.28 2.36
CA ALA A 14 1.38 15.25 1.44
C ALA A 14 1.14 14.65 0.05
N HIS A 15 2.05 13.82 -0.46
CA HIS A 15 1.89 13.18 -1.77
C HIS A 15 0.73 12.18 -1.78
N THR A 16 0.57 11.40 -0.71
CA THR A 16 -0.54 10.44 -0.56
C THR A 16 -1.88 11.17 -0.42
N ALA A 17 -1.92 12.26 0.36
CA ALA A 17 -3.12 13.06 0.54
C ALA A 17 -3.65 13.66 -0.77
N ARG A 18 -2.80 13.95 -1.77
CA ARG A 18 -3.23 14.39 -3.11
C ARG A 18 -4.10 13.35 -3.84
N HIS A 19 -4.03 12.10 -3.43
CA HIS A 19 -4.88 11.02 -3.93
C HIS A 19 -6.11 10.75 -3.05
N ASN A 20 -6.43 11.65 -2.11
CA ASN A 20 -7.51 11.49 -1.15
C ASN A 20 -7.40 10.16 -0.37
N VAL A 21 -6.17 9.84 0.04
CA VAL A 21 -5.85 8.68 0.87
C VAL A 21 -5.20 9.19 2.13
N GLU A 22 -5.66 8.70 3.27
CA GLU A 22 -5.09 9.02 4.58
C GLU A 22 -3.98 8.03 4.97
N GLN A 23 -3.09 8.48 5.87
CA GLN A 23 -2.02 7.63 6.41
C GLN A 23 -2.58 6.37 7.08
N SER A 24 -3.67 6.52 7.84
CA SER A 24 -4.40 5.45 8.52
C SER A 24 -4.87 4.37 7.54
N GLU A 25 -5.46 4.75 6.41
CA GLU A 25 -5.94 3.80 5.40
C GLU A 25 -4.80 2.99 4.77
N VAL A 26 -3.62 3.61 4.58
CA VAL A 26 -2.42 2.90 4.11
C VAL A 26 -1.95 1.89 5.15
N GLU A 27 -1.88 2.28 6.42
CA GLU A 27 -1.50 1.39 7.52
C GLU A 27 -2.49 0.22 7.65
N GLU A 28 -3.79 0.48 7.58
CA GLU A 28 -4.84 -0.53 7.58
C GLU A 28 -4.70 -1.51 6.41
N ALA A 29 -4.51 -1.00 5.19
CA ALA A 29 -4.34 -1.83 3.99
C ALA A 29 -3.05 -2.68 4.04
N CYS A 30 -2.00 -2.18 4.69
CA CYS A 30 -0.76 -2.93 4.92
C CYS A 30 -0.90 -4.01 6.01
N ASN A 31 -1.73 -3.77 7.03
CA ASN A 31 -1.92 -4.68 8.17
C ASN A 31 -3.06 -5.69 7.94
N SER A 32 -3.95 -5.46 6.98
CA SER A 32 -5.00 -6.38 6.58
C SER A 32 -4.50 -7.42 5.56
N LYS A 33 -5.37 -8.35 5.15
CA LYS A 33 -5.04 -9.30 4.07
C LYS A 33 -4.72 -8.49 2.81
N ASN A 34 -3.50 -8.64 2.30
CA ASN A 34 -2.97 -7.87 1.18
C ASN A 34 -2.35 -8.78 0.12
N LEU A 35 -2.29 -8.28 -1.11
CA LEU A 35 -1.54 -8.87 -2.20
C LEU A 35 -0.24 -8.08 -2.39
N PHE A 36 0.89 -8.73 -2.11
CA PHE A 36 2.21 -8.12 -2.16
C PHE A 36 3.01 -8.62 -3.37
N THR A 37 3.39 -7.72 -4.27
CA THR A 37 4.07 -8.05 -5.53
C THR A 37 5.32 -7.20 -5.74
N LYS A 38 6.36 -7.77 -6.36
CA LYS A 38 7.55 -7.00 -6.74
C LYS A 38 7.18 -5.97 -7.81
N GLY A 39 7.60 -4.73 -7.59
CA GLY A 39 7.49 -3.63 -8.52
C GLY A 39 8.76 -3.46 -9.35
N ARG A 40 8.94 -2.25 -9.91
CA ARG A 40 10.15 -1.88 -10.67
C ARG A 40 11.22 -1.32 -9.73
N SER A 41 12.49 -1.43 -10.12
CA SER A 41 13.62 -0.77 -9.42
C SER A 41 13.68 -1.05 -7.92
N GLY A 42 13.40 -2.30 -7.52
CA GLY A 42 13.44 -2.72 -6.10
C GLY A 42 12.26 -2.29 -5.25
N SER A 43 11.27 -1.57 -5.82
CA SER A 43 10.02 -1.26 -5.13
C SER A 43 9.09 -2.48 -5.05
N TYR A 44 8.06 -2.35 -4.23
CA TYR A 44 6.97 -3.30 -4.11
C TYR A 44 5.63 -2.61 -4.34
N LYS A 45 4.70 -3.34 -4.94
CA LYS A 45 3.31 -2.95 -5.03
C LYS A 45 2.49 -3.81 -4.08
N LEU A 46 1.78 -3.16 -3.18
CA LEU A 46 0.81 -3.76 -2.28
C LEU A 46 -0.59 -3.37 -2.73
N ILE A 47 -1.51 -4.34 -2.80
CA ILE A 47 -2.95 -4.08 -2.94
C ILE A 47 -3.62 -4.59 -1.66
N GLY A 48 -4.30 -3.72 -0.93
CA GLY A 48 -4.94 -4.04 0.33
C GLY A 48 -6.29 -3.36 0.47
N GLN A 49 -7.01 -3.70 1.53
CA GLN A 49 -8.30 -3.07 1.83
C GLN A 49 -8.20 -2.32 3.16
N SER A 50 -8.63 -1.07 3.19
CA SER A 50 -8.83 -0.29 4.42
C SER A 50 -10.01 -0.84 5.23
N VAL A 51 -10.15 -0.40 6.48
CA VAL A 51 -11.28 -0.73 7.35
C VAL A 51 -12.59 -0.20 6.77
N SER A 52 -12.56 0.98 6.13
CA SER A 52 -13.71 1.56 5.42
C SER A 52 -14.12 0.79 4.15
N GLY A 53 -13.34 -0.22 3.77
CA GLY A 53 -13.63 -1.08 2.63
C GLY A 53 -13.06 -0.59 1.30
N ARG A 54 -12.32 0.52 1.28
CA ARG A 54 -11.60 1.01 0.09
C ARG A 54 -10.45 0.06 -0.23
N TYR A 55 -10.28 -0.23 -1.51
CA TYR A 55 -9.13 -0.99 -1.98
C TYR A 55 -8.06 -0.02 -2.43
N LEU A 56 -6.88 -0.11 -1.84
CA LEU A 56 -5.76 0.78 -2.14
C LEU A 56 -4.64 0.02 -2.84
N THR A 57 -4.04 0.68 -3.82
CA THR A 57 -2.76 0.29 -4.41
C THR A 57 -1.68 1.19 -3.84
N ILE A 58 -0.70 0.59 -3.16
CA ILE A 58 0.37 1.29 -2.44
C ILE A 58 1.72 0.87 -3.04
N ILE A 59 2.56 1.84 -3.35
CA ILE A 59 3.94 1.58 -3.80
C ILE A 59 4.88 1.79 -2.62
N LEU A 60 5.59 0.73 -2.25
CA LEU A 60 6.47 0.67 -1.10
C LEU A 60 7.92 0.55 -1.55
N SER A 61 8.78 1.44 -1.08
CA SER A 61 10.23 1.31 -1.21
C SER A 61 10.79 0.61 0.03
N PRO A 62 11.48 -0.54 -0.10
CA PRO A 62 12.02 -1.24 1.06
C PRO A 62 13.13 -0.43 1.74
N ARG A 63 13.16 -0.50 3.06
CA ARG A 63 14.22 -0.02 3.93
C ARG A 63 14.75 -1.19 4.77
N LEU A 64 15.81 -0.95 5.53
CA LEU A 64 16.41 -1.98 6.40
C LEU A 64 15.42 -2.46 7.48
N GLY A 65 15.56 -3.71 7.91
CA GLY A 65 14.81 -4.23 9.05
C GLY A 65 13.33 -4.55 8.78
N GLY A 66 12.89 -4.62 7.53
CA GLY A 66 11.47 -4.85 7.18
C GLY A 66 10.62 -3.58 7.27
N TYR A 67 11.27 -2.42 7.22
CA TYR A 67 10.63 -1.12 7.17
C TYR A 67 10.37 -0.77 5.72
N PHE A 68 9.29 -0.03 5.46
CA PHE A 68 8.95 0.38 4.11
C PHE A 68 8.60 1.85 4.09
N TYR A 69 9.02 2.54 3.04
CA TYR A 69 8.66 3.92 2.77
C TYR A 69 7.53 3.94 1.75
N PRO A 70 6.31 4.39 2.10
CA PRO A 70 5.23 4.60 1.15
C PRO A 70 5.63 5.71 0.17
N MET A 71 5.84 5.37 -1.09
CA MET A 71 6.13 6.35 -2.13
C MET A 71 4.85 7.03 -2.63
N THR A 72 3.77 6.26 -2.74
CA THR A 72 2.44 6.75 -3.11
C THR A 72 1.38 5.72 -2.74
N ALA A 73 0.14 6.18 -2.51
CA ALA A 73 -1.03 5.34 -2.41
C ALA A 73 -2.20 6.00 -3.13
N ARG A 74 -3.05 5.17 -3.75
CA ARG A 74 -4.25 5.60 -4.46
C ARG A 74 -5.31 4.51 -4.39
N ASP A 75 -6.54 4.86 -4.76
CA ASP A 75 -7.57 3.85 -5.01
C ASP A 75 -7.08 2.85 -6.08
N ALA A 76 -7.32 1.58 -5.81
CA ALA A 76 -7.05 0.49 -6.72
C ALA A 76 -8.03 0.55 -7.90
N ASP A 77 -7.50 0.34 -9.11
CA ASP A 77 -8.33 0.26 -10.30
C ASP A 77 -9.15 -1.05 -10.36
N PHE A 78 -10.04 -1.17 -11.34
CA PHE A 78 -10.87 -2.37 -11.48
C PHE A 78 -10.06 -3.66 -11.65
N LYS A 79 -8.95 -3.62 -12.42
CA LYS A 79 -8.09 -4.79 -12.67
C LYS A 79 -7.33 -5.18 -11.41
N GLU A 80 -6.85 -4.20 -10.65
CA GLU A 80 -6.17 -4.38 -9.37
C GLU A 80 -7.11 -4.96 -8.31
N LYS A 81 -8.33 -4.42 -8.19
CA LYS A 81 -9.39 -4.96 -7.31
C LYS A 81 -9.73 -6.41 -7.66
N ARG A 82 -9.93 -6.70 -8.95
CA ARG A 82 -10.22 -8.07 -9.42
C ARG A 82 -9.06 -9.02 -9.11
N ARG A 83 -7.82 -8.61 -9.37
CA ARG A 83 -6.63 -9.41 -9.06
C ARG A 83 -6.55 -9.71 -7.56
N PHE A 84 -6.72 -8.69 -6.72
CA PHE A 84 -6.73 -8.87 -5.27
C PHE A 84 -7.78 -9.90 -4.82
N LYS A 85 -9.01 -9.79 -5.33
CA LYS A 85 -10.10 -10.72 -4.98
C LYS A 85 -9.81 -12.15 -5.45
N ASN A 86 -9.24 -12.33 -6.65
CA ASN A 86 -8.93 -13.65 -7.18
C ASN A 86 -7.81 -14.35 -6.39
N GLU A 87 -6.82 -13.61 -5.90
CA GLU A 87 -5.73 -14.16 -5.08
C GLU A 87 -6.10 -14.24 -3.57
N LYS A 88 -7.26 -13.68 -3.19
CA LYS A 88 -7.81 -13.79 -1.83
C LYS A 88 -8.51 -15.14 -1.60
N ASN A 89 -8.96 -15.80 -2.66
CA ASN A 89 -9.56 -17.15 -2.64
C ASN A 89 -8.48 -18.23 -2.69
#